data_AF-A0A518JLT0-F1
#
_entry.id   AF-A0A518JLT0-F1
#
_cell.length_a   1.000
_cell.length_b   1.000
_cell.length_c   1.000
_cell.angle_alpha   90.00
_cell.angle_beta   90.00
_cell.angle_gamma   90.00
#
_symmetry.space_group_name_H-M   'P 1'
#
loop_
_entity.id
_entity.type
_entity.pdbx_description
1 polymer ?
#
loop_
_entity_poly.entity_id
_entity_poly.type
_entity_poly.pdbx_seq_one_letter_code
_entity_poly.pdbx_strand_id
1 'polypeptide(L)'
;MFSCKEITKLVSDSLETKLTLRQRVELWMHLRICRLCAAFRRDVDSLHHRTQQHAAEFDNDPSIAQAKLSPEARQRIKQAIAARND
;
A
#
# COMPACT_ATOMS: atom_id res chain seq x y z
N MET A 1 -14.43 16.34 11.88
CA MET A 1 -15.15 15.39 11.03
C MET A 1 -14.36 15.28 9.74
N PHE A 2 -13.66 14.18 9.51
CA PHE A 2 -12.84 14.04 8.30
C PHE A 2 -13.75 13.99 7.07
N SER A 3 -13.33 14.69 6.02
CA SER A 3 -13.94 14.63 4.71
C SER A 3 -13.72 13.26 4.06
N CYS A 4 -14.58 12.90 3.11
CA CYS A 4 -14.40 11.67 2.33
C CYS A 4 -13.00 11.60 1.70
N LYS A 5 -12.42 12.73 1.28
CA LYS A 5 -11.07 12.81 0.70
C LYS A 5 -9.97 12.39 1.68
N GLU A 6 -10.07 12.82 2.92
CA GLU A 6 -9.08 12.45 3.95
C GLU A 6 -9.26 11.00 4.36
N ILE A 7 -10.49 10.52 4.42
CA ILE A 7 -10.80 9.12 4.77
C ILE A 7 -10.35 8.16 3.67
N THR A 8 -10.57 8.47 2.39
CA THR A 8 -10.06 7.62 1.30
C THR A 8 -8.54 7.57 1.28
N LYS A 9 -7.86 8.69 1.56
CA LYS A 9 -6.41 8.70 1.76
C LYS A 9 -6.01 7.80 2.94
N LEU A 10 -6.69 7.92 4.07
CA LEU A 10 -6.39 7.13 5.26
C LEU A 10 -6.64 5.63 5.07
N VAL A 11 -7.63 5.27 4.24
CA VAL A 11 -7.85 3.89 3.78
C VAL A 11 -6.63 3.39 3.00
N SER A 12 -6.16 4.14 2.02
CA SER A 12 -4.96 3.78 1.25
C SER A 12 -3.73 3.67 2.13
N ASP A 13 -3.49 4.64 3.01
CA ASP A 13 -2.34 4.64 3.94
C ASP A 13 -2.37 3.41 4.86
N SER A 14 -3.55 2.92 5.22
CA SER A 14 -3.73 1.74 6.09
C SER A 14 -3.30 0.41 5.45
N LEU A 15 -3.14 0.37 4.12
CA LEU A 15 -2.71 -0.82 3.38
C LEU A 15 -1.19 -0.94 3.36
N GLU A 16 -0.48 0.18 3.40
CA GLU A 16 0.99 0.19 3.35
C GLU A 16 1.63 0.44 4.73
N THR A 17 0.95 1.18 5.61
CA THR A 17 1.50 1.63 6.88
C THR A 17 0.55 1.40 8.04
N LYS A 18 1.11 1.33 9.26
CA LYS A 18 0.30 1.20 10.48
C LYS A 18 -0.33 2.54 10.83
N LEU A 19 -1.67 2.59 10.82
CA LEU A 19 -2.40 3.74 11.35
C LEU A 19 -2.25 3.86 12.87
N THR A 20 -2.18 5.11 13.35
CA THR A 20 -2.30 5.46 14.77
C THR A 20 -3.70 5.09 15.31
N LEU A 21 -3.83 4.94 16.64
CA LEU A 21 -5.12 4.61 17.26
C LEU A 21 -6.21 5.64 16.93
N ARG A 22 -5.86 6.92 16.95
CA ARG A 22 -6.77 8.03 16.61
C ARG A 22 -7.29 7.89 15.17
N GLN A 23 -6.40 7.68 14.22
CA GLN A 23 -6.75 7.49 12.81
C GLN A 23 -7.68 6.27 12.61
N ARG A 24 -7.46 5.17 13.34
CA ARG A 24 -8.35 4.00 13.27
C ARG A 24 -9.76 4.32 13.74
N VAL A 25 -9.89 5.07 14.83
CA VAL A 25 -11.20 5.46 15.39
C VAL A 25 -11.93 6.40 14.42
N GLU A 26 -11.22 7.39 13.87
CA GLU A 26 -11.77 8.33 12.87
C GLU A 26 -12.23 7.61 11.60
N LEU A 27 -11.41 6.68 11.10
CA LEU A 27 -11.75 5.84 9.96
C LEU A 27 -13.00 4.99 10.25
N TRP A 28 -13.03 4.28 11.37
CA TRP A 28 -14.14 3.41 11.74
C TRP A 28 -15.46 4.18 11.86
N MET A 29 -15.45 5.35 12.48
CA MET A 29 -16.63 6.21 12.59
C MET A 29 -17.13 6.66 11.22
N HIS A 30 -16.25 7.10 10.31
CA HIS A 30 -16.67 7.57 9.00
C HIS A 30 -17.23 6.45 8.11
N LEU A 31 -16.63 5.25 8.14
CA LEU A 31 -17.12 4.12 7.35
C LEU A 31 -18.51 3.65 7.79
N ARG A 32 -18.90 3.90 9.05
CA ARG A 32 -20.26 3.60 9.55
C ARG A 32 -21.32 4.55 9.00
N ILE A 33 -20.96 5.80 8.69
CA ILE A 33 -21.91 6.82 8.21
C ILE A 33 -21.89 7.01 6.69
N CYS A 34 -20.77 6.69 6.03
CA CYS A 34 -20.59 6.93 4.60
C CYS A 34 -20.45 5.61 3.83
N ARG A 35 -21.55 5.21 3.17
CA ARG A 35 -21.61 3.96 2.41
C ARG A 35 -20.63 3.90 1.24
N LEU A 36 -20.29 5.05 0.64
CA LEU A 36 -19.32 5.15 -0.45
C LEU A 36 -17.90 4.86 0.04
N CYS A 37 -17.49 5.45 1.17
CA CYS A 37 -16.18 5.16 1.76
C CYS A 37 -16.09 3.70 2.23
N ALA A 38 -17.18 3.13 2.75
CA ALA A 38 -17.24 1.71 3.11
C ALA A 38 -17.15 0.78 1.89
N ALA A 39 -17.73 1.15 0.75
CA ALA A 39 -17.56 0.41 -0.50
C ALA A 39 -16.11 0.49 -1.00
N PHE A 40 -15.56 1.71 -1.09
CA PHE A 40 -14.17 1.93 -1.49
C PHE A 40 -13.18 1.12 -0.65
N ARG A 41 -13.34 1.12 0.68
CA ARG A 41 -12.51 0.31 1.58
C ARG A 41 -12.52 -1.17 1.21
N ARG A 42 -13.70 -1.74 0.96
CA ARG A 42 -13.85 -3.16 0.59
C ARG A 42 -13.20 -3.46 -0.76
N ASP A 43 -13.36 -2.58 -1.74
CA ASP A 43 -12.82 -2.78 -3.08
C ASP A 43 -11.29 -2.76 -3.07
N VAL A 44 -10.70 -1.80 -2.36
CA VAL A 44 -9.23 -1.69 -2.29
C VAL A 44 -8.62 -2.79 -1.41
N ASP A 45 -9.26 -3.18 -0.30
CA ASP A 45 -8.80 -4.34 0.49
C ASP A 45 -8.82 -5.63 -0.38
N SER A 46 -9.88 -5.84 -1.16
CA SER A 46 -10.02 -7.00 -2.05
C SER A 46 -8.94 -7.01 -3.13
N LEU A 47 -8.69 -5.86 -3.77
CA LEU A 47 -7.62 -5.71 -4.75
C LEU A 47 -6.26 -5.99 -4.12
N HIS A 48 -5.97 -5.41 -2.96
CA HIS A 48 -4.71 -5.58 -2.25
C HIS A 48 -4.45 -7.04 -1.89
N HIS A 49 -5.45 -7.75 -1.33
CA HIS A 49 -5.32 -9.16 -1.01
C HIS A 49 -5.08 -10.03 -2.26
N ARG A 50 -5.81 -9.78 -3.35
CA ARG A 50 -5.62 -10.51 -4.62
C ARG A 50 -4.22 -10.29 -5.21
N THR A 51 -3.74 -9.04 -5.19
CA THR A 51 -2.38 -8.73 -5.65
C THR A 51 -1.32 -9.42 -4.80
N GLN A 52 -1.48 -9.45 -3.47
CA GLN A 52 -0.55 -10.15 -2.59
C GLN A 52 -0.56 -11.67 -2.79
N GLN A 53 -1.74 -12.27 -3.02
CA GLN A 53 -1.84 -13.71 -3.30
C GLN A 53 -1.12 -14.10 -4.59
N HIS A 54 -1.27 -13.33 -5.67
CA HIS A 54 -0.54 -13.57 -6.91
C HIS A 54 0.96 -13.27 -6.77
N ALA A 55 1.37 -12.25 -6.00
CA ALA A 55 2.78 -11.99 -5.74
C ALA A 55 3.47 -13.19 -5.07
N ALA A 56 2.80 -13.83 -4.10
CA ALA A 56 3.30 -15.06 -3.50
C ALA A 56 3.44 -16.21 -4.51
N GLU A 57 2.58 -16.29 -5.52
CA GLU A 57 2.70 -17.27 -6.61
C GLU A 57 3.94 -17.01 -7.48
N PHE A 58 4.23 -15.75 -7.80
CA PHE A 58 5.45 -15.36 -8.53
C PHE A 58 6.74 -15.57 -7.73
N ASP A 59 6.73 -15.35 -6.42
CA ASP A 59 7.91 -15.60 -5.56
C ASP A 59 8.30 -17.08 -5.54
N ASN A 60 7.36 -17.99 -5.80
CA ASN A 60 7.61 -19.42 -5.92
C ASN A 60 8.07 -19.85 -7.32
N ASP A 61 8.01 -18.95 -8.33
CA ASP A 61 8.55 -19.21 -9.66
C ASP A 61 10.09 -19.02 -9.64
N PRO A 62 10.89 -20.08 -9.88
CA PRO A 62 12.35 -20.00 -9.83
C PRO A 62 12.95 -18.98 -10.83
N SER A 63 12.26 -18.70 -11.93
CA SER A 63 12.70 -17.75 -12.96
C SER A 63 12.56 -16.29 -12.49
N ILE A 64 11.50 -15.99 -11.73
CA ILE A 64 11.27 -14.67 -11.12
C ILE A 64 12.15 -14.50 -9.88
N ALA A 65 12.29 -15.54 -9.05
CA ALA A 65 13.16 -15.52 -7.87
C ALA A 65 14.64 -15.25 -8.22
N GLN A 66 15.05 -15.55 -9.46
CA GLN A 66 16.39 -15.28 -9.98
C GLN A 66 16.52 -13.95 -10.72
N ALA A 67 15.41 -13.23 -10.97
CA ALA A 67 15.42 -11.91 -11.58
C ALA A 67 16.07 -10.88 -10.65
N LYS A 68 17.38 -10.72 -10.78
CA LYS A 68 18.17 -9.72 -10.06
C LYS A 68 18.43 -8.52 -10.96
N LEU A 69 18.44 -7.33 -10.36
CA LEU A 69 18.94 -6.13 -11.03
C LEU A 69 20.38 -6.36 -11.51
N SER A 70 20.70 -5.83 -12.70
CA SER A 70 22.10 -5.77 -13.13
C SER A 70 22.93 -4.96 -12.12
N PRO A 71 24.23 -5.24 -11.98
CA PRO A 71 25.10 -4.49 -11.08
C PRO A 71 25.05 -2.98 -11.32
N GLU A 72 25.00 -2.57 -12.59
CA GLU A 72 24.95 -1.17 -13.02
C GLU A 72 23.61 -0.52 -12.66
N ALA A 73 22.49 -1.21 -12.88
CA ALA A 73 21.17 -0.72 -12.48
C ALA A 73 21.09 -0.54 -10.97
N ARG A 74 21.60 -1.51 -10.21
CA ARG A 74 21.64 -1.45 -8.74
C ARG A 74 22.49 -0.28 -8.24
N GLN A 75 23.63 -0.03 -8.87
CA GLN A 75 24.52 1.07 -8.48
C GLN A 75 23.90 2.44 -8.76
N ARG A 76 23.24 2.62 -9.92
CA ARG A 76 22.51 3.86 -10.25
C ARG A 76 21.40 4.15 -9.24
N ILE A 77 20.63 3.14 -8.84
CA ILE A 77 19.55 3.30 -7.84
C ILE A 77 20.14 3.72 -6.49
N LYS A 78 21.24 3.10 -6.04
CA LYS A 78 21.89 3.47 -4.77
C LYS A 78 22.36 4.93 -4.76
N GLN A 79 22.98 5.38 -5.84
CA GLN A 79 23.46 6.77 -5.97
C GLN A 79 22.31 7.76 -5.93
N ALA A 80 21.19 7.46 -6.62
CA ALA A 80 20.00 8.31 -6.62
C ALA A 80 19.35 8.43 -5.23
N ILE A 81 19.31 7.33 -4.46
CA ILE A 81 18.77 7.34 -3.08
C ILE A 81 19.67 8.16 -2.15
N ALA A 82 21.00 8.01 -2.26
CA ALA A 82 21.95 8.79 -1.46
C ALA A 82 21.81 10.29 -1.72
N ALA A 83 21.81 10.70 -2.99
CA ALA A 83 21.70 12.11 -3.38
C ALA A 83 20.35 12.78 -3.00
N ARG A 84 19.32 12.01 -2.64
CA ARG A 84 18.02 12.53 -2.19
C ARG A 84 17.95 12.70 -0.67
N ASN A 85 18.84 12.03 0.07
CA ASN A 85 18.92 12.10 1.53
C ASN A 85 19.96 13.12 2.03
N ASP A 86 20.73 13.72 1.13
CA ASP A 86 21.61 14.89 1.35
C ASP A 86 20.86 16.20 1.03
#